data_AF-S8CQC0-F1
#
_entry.id   AF-S8CQC0-F1
#
_cell.length_a   1.000
_cell.length_b   1.000
_cell.length_c   1.000
_cell.angle_alpha   90.00
_cell.angle_beta   90.00
_cell.angle_gamma   90.00
#
_symmetry.space_group_name_H-M   'P 1'
#
loop_
_entity.id
_entity.type
_entity.pdbx_description
1 polymer ?
#
loop_
_entity_poly.entity_id
_entity_poly.type
_entity_poly.pdbx_seq_one_letter_code
_entity_poly.pdbx_strand_id
1 'polypeptide(L)'
;YAGAAEPESESETEKEHMFDKVVTPSDVGKLNRLVIPKQHAEKYFPLDSAASESKGLLLTFRDPAGKSWRFRYSYWNSSQSYVMTKGWSRFVKDKKLDAGDVVSFHRAAKDHRNRSDRLLFIDWRRRPDVAIPPPATAFSI
;
A
#
# COMPACT_ATOMS: atom_id res chain seq x y z
N TYR A 1 32.13 -25.74 21.74
CA TYR A 1 31.64 -24.38 22.03
C TYR A 1 31.00 -23.84 20.77
N ALA A 2 29.73 -23.46 20.88
CA ALA A 2 28.85 -22.71 19.97
C ALA A 2 29.18 -22.68 18.46
N GLY A 3 28.31 -23.32 17.67
CA GLY A 3 28.12 -22.97 16.27
C GLY A 3 27.56 -21.56 16.16
N ALA A 4 28.31 -20.68 15.49
CA ALA A 4 27.81 -19.38 15.09
C ALA A 4 26.80 -19.59 13.96
N ALA A 5 25.54 -19.27 14.22
CA ALA A 5 24.53 -19.13 13.18
C ALA A 5 24.94 -17.94 12.30
N GLU A 6 25.28 -18.21 11.04
CA GLU A 6 25.45 -17.19 10.04
C GLU A 6 24.12 -16.43 9.89
N PRO A 7 24.13 -15.09 9.75
CA PRO A 7 22.92 -14.36 9.41
C PRO A 7 22.51 -14.81 7.99
N GLU A 8 21.47 -15.63 7.89
CA GLU A 8 20.82 -15.95 6.63
C GLU A 8 20.45 -14.63 5.95
N SER A 9 21.22 -14.26 4.93
CA SER A 9 20.93 -13.12 4.07
C SER A 9 19.60 -13.41 3.40
N GLU A 10 18.51 -12.82 3.92
CA GLU A 10 17.23 -12.76 3.21
C GLU A 10 17.54 -12.25 1.81
N SER A 11 17.43 -13.14 0.83
CA SER A 11 17.69 -12.80 -0.56
C SER A 11 16.98 -11.50 -0.89
N GLU A 12 17.73 -10.51 -1.39
CA GLU A 12 17.18 -9.29 -1.97
C GLU A 12 16.29 -9.73 -3.13
N THR A 13 15.04 -10.05 -2.82
CA THR A 13 14.02 -10.29 -3.81
C THR A 13 13.87 -8.96 -4.51
N GLU A 14 14.43 -8.83 -5.71
CA GLU A 14 14.29 -7.62 -6.51
C GLU A 14 12.82 -7.24 -6.59
N LYS A 15 12.48 -6.01 -6.21
CA LYS A 15 11.09 -5.53 -6.15
C LYS A 15 10.86 -4.57 -7.31
N GLU A 16 9.91 -4.89 -8.17
CA GLU A 16 9.45 -3.98 -9.20
C GLU A 16 8.41 -3.02 -8.62
N HIS A 17 8.66 -1.72 -8.76
CA HIS A 17 7.69 -0.67 -8.39
C HIS A 17 6.45 -0.74 -9.26
N MET A 18 5.27 -0.70 -8.63
CA MET A 18 3.99 -0.69 -9.31
C MET A 18 3.43 0.74 -9.37
N PHE A 19 3.17 1.34 -8.20
CA PHE A 19 2.68 2.72 -8.12
C PHE A 19 2.82 3.28 -6.71
N ASP A 20 2.79 4.61 -6.63
CA ASP A 20 2.68 5.38 -5.40
C ASP A 20 1.26 5.93 -5.24
N LYS A 21 0.79 6.01 -4.01
CA LYS A 21 -0.50 6.62 -3.66
C LYS A 21 -0.33 7.56 -2.48
N VAL A 22 -0.62 8.83 -2.71
CA VAL A 22 -0.80 9.81 -1.62
C VAL A 22 -2.07 9.46 -0.87
N VAL A 23 -1.93 9.27 0.44
CA VAL A 23 -3.00 8.95 1.37
C VAL A 23 -3.87 10.20 1.55
N THR A 24 -5.17 10.06 1.32
CA THR A 24 -6.15 11.15 1.48
C THR A 24 -6.81 11.09 2.86
N PRO A 25 -7.45 12.18 3.33
CA PRO A 25 -8.21 12.16 4.59
C PRO A 25 -9.28 11.05 4.64
N SER A 26 -9.91 10.71 3.50
CA SER A 26 -10.86 9.60 3.44
C SER A 26 -10.21 8.22 3.62
N ASP A 27 -8.94 8.08 3.27
CA ASP A 27 -8.22 6.80 3.37
C ASP A 27 -7.87 6.46 4.82
N VAL A 28 -7.47 7.44 5.61
CA VAL A 28 -7.16 7.27 7.06
C VAL A 28 -8.35 7.56 7.97
N GLY A 29 -9.47 8.01 7.40
CA GLY A 29 -10.67 8.37 8.13
C GLY A 29 -11.56 7.20 8.54
N LYS A 30 -12.80 7.52 8.91
CA LYS A 30 -13.79 6.56 9.44
C LYS A 30 -14.25 5.48 8.45
N LEU A 31 -13.95 5.66 7.16
CA LEU A 31 -14.36 4.74 6.10
C LEU A 31 -13.52 3.46 6.07
N ASN A 32 -12.36 3.42 6.75
CA ASN A 32 -11.50 2.24 6.87
C ASN A 32 -11.15 1.58 5.52
N ARG A 33 -11.05 2.38 4.45
CA ARG A 33 -10.81 1.92 3.08
C ARG A 33 -9.75 2.78 2.42
N LEU A 34 -8.89 2.17 1.62
CA LEU A 34 -7.99 2.89 0.71
C LEU A 34 -8.59 2.87 -0.69
N VAL A 35 -8.71 4.03 -1.33
CA VAL A 35 -9.12 4.12 -2.73
C VAL A 35 -7.91 3.96 -3.66
N ILE A 36 -7.94 2.97 -4.55
CA ILE A 36 -6.90 2.72 -5.55
C ILE A 36 -7.26 3.49 -6.82
N PRO A 37 -6.38 4.36 -7.35
CA PRO A 37 -6.63 5.06 -8.61
C PRO A 37 -6.91 4.06 -9.75
N LYS A 38 -7.95 4.31 -10.53
CA LYS A 38 -8.45 3.40 -11.59
C LYS A 38 -7.33 2.92 -12.53
N GLN A 39 -6.49 3.84 -13.01
CA GLN A 39 -5.36 3.54 -13.88
C GLN A 39 -4.37 2.50 -13.30
N HIS A 40 -4.16 2.51 -11.98
CA HIS A 40 -3.27 1.55 -11.32
C HIS A 40 -4.00 0.24 -11.02
N ALA A 41 -5.25 0.33 -10.59
CA ALA A 41 -6.13 -0.83 -10.38
C ALA A 41 -6.21 -1.73 -11.61
N GLU A 42 -6.55 -1.16 -12.77
CA GLU A 42 -6.72 -1.91 -14.02
C GLU A 42 -5.40 -2.49 -14.56
N LYS A 43 -4.28 -1.79 -14.34
CA LYS A 43 -2.95 -2.22 -14.80
C LYS A 43 -2.35 -3.34 -13.94
N TYR A 44 -2.52 -3.25 -12.62
CA TYR A 44 -1.73 -4.05 -11.67
C TYR A 44 -2.55 -5.06 -10.87
N PHE A 45 -3.85 -4.82 -10.70
CA PHE A 45 -4.75 -5.70 -9.97
C PHE A 45 -6.02 -5.93 -10.81
N PRO A 46 -5.91 -6.61 -11.98
CA PRO A 46 -7.07 -6.91 -12.78
C PRO A 46 -8.05 -7.76 -11.95
N LEU A 47 -9.27 -7.25 -11.77
CA LEU A 47 -10.38 -8.04 -11.25
C LEU A 47 -11.01 -8.76 -12.43
N ASP A 48 -11.02 -10.08 -12.39
CA ASP A 48 -11.90 -10.83 -13.28
C ASP A 48 -13.35 -10.43 -12.98
N SER A 49 -14.18 -10.38 -14.01
CA SER A 49 -15.60 -9.99 -13.94
C SER A 49 -16.43 -10.81 -12.94
N ALA A 50 -15.92 -11.96 -12.48
CA ALA A 50 -16.51 -12.79 -11.42
C ALA A 50 -16.25 -12.28 -9.99
N ALA A 51 -15.32 -11.35 -9.78
CA ALA A 51 -14.98 -10.78 -8.47
C ALA A 51 -15.92 -9.61 -8.11
N SER A 52 -17.21 -9.91 -7.96
CA SER A 52 -18.26 -9.01 -7.47
C SER A 52 -17.92 -8.39 -6.11
N GLU A 53 -18.56 -7.27 -5.76
CA GLU A 53 -18.43 -6.52 -4.48
C GLU A 53 -18.37 -7.44 -3.25
N SER A 54 -19.12 -8.55 -3.27
CA SER A 54 -19.23 -9.52 -2.18
C SER A 54 -18.07 -10.51 -2.08
N LYS A 55 -17.37 -10.82 -3.19
CA LYS A 55 -16.33 -11.85 -3.20
C LYS A 55 -14.91 -11.32 -3.06
N GLY A 56 -14.57 -10.17 -3.67
CA GLY A 56 -13.30 -9.41 -3.54
C GLY A 56 -11.98 -10.20 -3.49
N LEU A 57 -10.95 -9.79 -4.23
CA LEU A 57 -9.65 -10.48 -4.20
C LEU A 57 -8.92 -10.24 -2.87
N LEU A 58 -8.42 -11.30 -2.23
CA LEU A 58 -7.58 -11.16 -1.03
C LEU A 58 -6.11 -11.04 -1.46
N LEU A 59 -5.54 -9.84 -1.30
CA LEU A 59 -4.14 -9.55 -1.58
C LEU A 59 -3.34 -9.58 -0.29
N THR A 60 -2.15 -10.18 -0.33
CA THR A 60 -1.22 -10.24 0.81
C THR A 60 0.05 -9.49 0.45
N PHE A 61 0.34 -8.43 1.20
CA PHE A 61 1.52 -7.60 1.02
C PHE A 61 2.50 -7.81 2.18
N ARG A 62 3.79 -7.97 1.90
CA ARG A 62 4.84 -8.01 2.93
C ARG A 62 5.45 -6.62 3.10
N ASP A 63 5.59 -6.17 4.34
CA ASP A 63 6.24 -4.89 4.66
C ASP A 63 7.77 -5.05 4.83
N PRO A 64 8.54 -3.95 4.94
CA PRO A 64 10.00 -4.02 5.13
C PRO A 64 10.44 -4.71 6.42
N ALA A 65 9.57 -4.76 7.44
CA ALA A 65 9.82 -5.51 8.68
C ALA A 65 9.43 -7.00 8.55
N GLY A 66 9.09 -7.46 7.34
CA GLY A 66 8.70 -8.82 7.05
C GLY A 66 7.27 -9.19 7.42
N LYS A 67 6.47 -8.27 7.95
CA LYS A 67 5.09 -8.52 8.40
C LYS A 67 4.11 -8.53 7.22
N SER A 68 3.22 -9.52 7.23
CA SER A 68 2.23 -9.72 6.17
C SER A 68 0.90 -9.01 6.45
N TRP A 69 0.43 -8.25 5.47
CA TRP A 69 -0.79 -7.44 5.50
C TRP A 69 -1.80 -7.98 4.48
N ARG A 70 -2.96 -8.43 4.96
CA ARG A 70 -4.02 -8.99 4.11
C ARG A 70 -5.11 -7.95 3.85
N PHE A 71 -5.23 -7.51 2.60
CA PHE A 71 -6.23 -6.55 2.17
C PHE A 71 -7.26 -7.22 1.27
N ARG A 72 -8.54 -6.88 1.48
CA ARG A 72 -9.60 -7.25 0.56
C ARG A 72 -9.73 -6.15 -0.49
N TYR A 73 -9.42 -6.49 -1.74
CA TYR A 73 -9.51 -5.62 -2.89
C TYR A 73 -10.82 -5.89 -3.65
N SER A 74 -11.63 -4.85 -3.84
CA SER A 74 -12.94 -4.95 -4.51
C SER A 74 -13.19 -3.72 -5.36
N TYR A 75 -13.99 -3.87 -6.42
CA TYR A 75 -14.60 -2.74 -7.12
C TYR A 75 -15.98 -2.47 -6.52
N TRP A 76 -16.22 -1.23 -6.10
CA TRP A 76 -17.50 -0.80 -5.54
C TRP A 76 -18.32 -0.08 -6.60
N ASN A 77 -19.42 -0.69 -7.04
CA ASN A 77 -20.27 -0.18 -8.12
C ASN A 77 -20.92 1.17 -7.75
N SER A 78 -21.34 1.33 -6.50
CA SER A 78 -22.01 2.53 -5.99
C SER A 78 -21.17 3.80 -6.14
N SER A 79 -19.86 3.70 -5.93
CA SER A 79 -18.91 4.82 -6.05
C SER A 79 -18.00 4.71 -7.28
N GLN A 80 -18.21 3.71 -8.14
CA GLN A 80 -17.37 3.39 -9.30
C GLN A 80 -15.87 3.42 -8.99
N SER A 81 -15.47 2.81 -7.86
CA SER A 81 -14.12 2.95 -7.31
C SER A 81 -13.54 1.61 -6.88
N TYR A 82 -12.24 1.42 -7.09
CA TYR A 82 -11.49 0.29 -6.57
C TYR A 82 -11.02 0.58 -5.15
N VAL A 83 -11.21 -0.35 -4.24
CA VAL A 83 -10.90 -0.14 -2.82
C VAL A 83 -10.18 -1.32 -2.19
N MET A 84 -9.28 -1.03 -1.25
CA MET A 84 -8.71 -2.01 -0.31
C MET A 84 -9.31 -1.82 1.09
N THR A 85 -9.76 -2.91 1.69
CA THR A 85 -10.44 -2.95 3.00
C THR A 85 -9.86 -4.06 3.90
N LYS A 86 -10.50 -4.30 5.05
CA LYS A 86 -10.16 -5.33 6.06
C LYS A 86 -8.84 -5.10 6.81
N GLY A 87 -7.70 -5.24 6.14
CA GLY A 87 -6.40 -5.05 6.78
C GLY A 87 -5.93 -3.59 6.78
N TRP A 88 -6.51 -2.74 5.93
CA TRP A 88 -6.05 -1.37 5.71
C TRP A 88 -6.07 -0.53 7.00
N SER A 89 -7.17 -0.53 7.74
CA SER A 89 -7.26 0.25 8.99
C SER A 89 -6.26 -0.19 10.06
N ARG A 90 -5.87 -1.47 10.07
CA ARG A 90 -4.80 -1.97 10.96
C ARG A 90 -3.44 -1.49 10.50
N PHE A 91 -3.18 -1.47 9.19
CA PHE A 91 -1.93 -0.94 8.63
C PHE A 91 -1.78 0.56 8.96
N VAL A 92 -2.84 1.35 8.75
CA VAL A 92 -2.88 2.77 9.12
C VAL A 92 -2.52 2.98 10.59
N LYS A 93 -3.13 2.21 11.50
CA LYS A 93 -2.88 2.33 12.95
C LYS A 93 -1.46 1.90 13.33
N ASP A 94 -0.97 0.79 12.79
CA ASP A 94 0.35 0.22 13.09
C ASP A 94 1.48 1.13 12.61
N LYS A 95 1.35 1.65 11.38
CA LYS A 95 2.34 2.56 10.78
C LYS A 95 2.10 4.02 11.11
N LYS A 96 1.03 4.31 11.85
CA LYS A 96 0.54 5.65 12.24
C LYS A 96 0.36 6.59 11.04
N LEU A 97 -0.12 6.09 9.90
CA LEU A 97 -0.25 6.88 8.67
C LEU A 97 -1.22 8.04 8.83
N ASP A 98 -0.92 9.14 8.16
CA ASP A 98 -1.77 10.33 8.09
C ASP A 98 -1.99 10.79 6.65
N ALA A 99 -2.95 11.68 6.45
CA ALA A 99 -3.21 12.31 5.17
C ALA A 99 -1.97 13.10 4.69
N GLY A 100 -1.60 12.87 3.43
CA GLY A 100 -0.40 13.41 2.81
C GLY A 100 0.79 12.44 2.80
N ASP A 101 0.79 11.40 3.65
CA ASP A 101 1.78 10.33 3.55
C ASP A 101 1.63 9.58 2.22
N VAL A 102 2.68 8.89 1.78
CA VAL A 102 2.65 8.09 0.55
C VAL A 102 2.81 6.63 0.89
N VAL A 103 1.96 5.80 0.30
CA VAL A 103 2.08 4.34 0.30
C VAL A 103 2.54 3.89 -1.08
N SER A 104 3.55 3.03 -1.10
CA SER A 104 4.14 2.48 -2.33
C SER A 104 3.85 0.99 -2.41
N PHE A 105 3.42 0.54 -3.59
CA PHE A 105 3.12 -0.86 -3.86
C PHE A 105 4.14 -1.43 -4.84
N HIS A 106 4.60 -2.64 -4.55
CA HIS A 106 5.59 -3.34 -5.35
C HIS A 106 5.20 -4.80 -5.54
N ARG A 107 5.77 -5.44 -6.57
CA ARG A 107 5.71 -6.88 -6.79
C ARG A 107 7.12 -7.44 -6.85
N ALA A 108 7.31 -8.73 -6.57
CA ALA A 108 8.60 -9.35 -6.88
C ALA A 108 8.86 -9.28 -8.38
N ALA A 109 10.10 -8.98 -8.76
CA ALA A 109 10.57 -9.07 -10.11
C ALA A 109 10.37 -10.51 -10.62
N LYS A 110 10.03 -10.63 -11.91
CA LYS A 110 9.89 -11.93 -12.54
C LYS A 110 11.26 -12.59 -12.62
N ASP A 111 11.58 -13.45 -11.65
CA ASP A 111 12.64 -14.44 -11.85
C ASP A 111 12.05 -15.56 -12.72
N HIS A 112 12.62 -15.77 -13.90
CA HIS A 112 12.25 -16.87 -14.80
C HIS A 112 12.38 -18.26 -14.13
N ARG A 113 13.05 -18.35 -12.98
CA ARG A 113 13.25 -19.58 -12.20
C ARG A 113 12.23 -19.79 -11.07
N ASN A 114 11.45 -18.78 -10.69
CA ASN A 114 10.59 -18.87 -9.50
C ASN A 114 9.19 -18.27 -9.74
N ARG A 115 8.16 -18.94 -9.24
CA ARG A 115 6.74 -18.50 -9.25
C ARG A 115 6.49 -17.40 -8.21
N SER A 116 7.44 -16.49 -8.09
CA SER A 116 7.43 -15.35 -7.16
C SER A 116 6.64 -14.16 -7.71
N ASP A 117 6.16 -14.24 -8.95
CA ASP A 117 5.36 -13.21 -9.63
C ASP A 117 4.09 -12.78 -8.88
N ARG A 118 3.66 -13.55 -7.87
CA ARG A 118 2.53 -13.24 -6.98
C ARG A 118 2.92 -12.60 -5.65
N LEU A 119 4.20 -12.45 -5.34
CA LEU A 119 4.63 -11.80 -4.11
C LEU A 119 4.44 -10.29 -4.24
N LEU A 120 3.67 -9.72 -3.31
CA LEU A 120 3.39 -8.29 -3.26
C LEU A 120 4.04 -7.69 -2.01
N PHE A 121 4.48 -6.45 -2.14
CA PHE A 121 5.11 -5.69 -1.05
C PHE A 121 4.47 -4.32 -0.93
N ILE A 122 4.45 -3.81 0.30
CA ILE A 122 3.93 -2.49 0.64
C ILE A 122 4.98 -1.74 1.44
N ASP A 123 5.21 -0.49 1.08
CA ASP A 123 6.08 0.45 1.78
C ASP A 123 5.32 1.76 2.05
N TRP A 124 5.86 2.61 2.91
CA TRP A 124 5.31 3.93 3.19
C TRP A 124 6.41 4.94 3.49
N ARG A 125 6.20 6.17 3.02
CA ARG A 125 7.01 7.34 3.37
C ARG A 125 6.15 8.43 3.96
N ARG A 126 6.66 9.07 5.00
CA ARG A 126 6.01 10.26 5.56
C ARG A 126 6.09 11.39 4.56
N ARG A 127 5.06 12.23 4.52
CA ARG A 127 5.18 13.50 3.83
C ARG A 127 6.43 14.22 4.38
N PRO A 128 7.32 14.77 3.54
CA PRO A 128 8.32 15.68 4.05
C PRO A 128 7.58 16.80 4.77
N ASP A 129 8.07 17.19 5.94
CA ASP A 129 7.53 18.32 6.68
C ASP A 129 7.77 19.58 5.84
N VAL A 130 6.84 19.89 4.94
CA VAL A 130 6.79 21.19 4.31
C VAL A 130 6.39 22.10 5.45
N ALA A 131 7.40 22.67 6.09
CA ALA A 131 7.28 23.79 7.00
C ALA A 131 6.28 24.74 6.38
N ILE A 132 5.09 24.82 6.98
CA ILE A 132 4.05 25.75 6.56
C ILE A 132 4.73 27.11 6.58
N PRO A 133 4.89 27.83 5.44
CA PRO A 133 5.43 29.17 5.51
C PRO A 133 4.53 29.96 6.48
N PRO A 134 5.10 30.68 7.46
CA PRO A 134 4.30 31.40 8.44
C PRO A 134 3.28 32.26 7.70
N PRO A 135 2.03 32.37 8.20
CA PRO A 135 1.01 33.16 7.55
C PRO A 135 1.59 34.55 7.28
N ALA A 136 1.56 34.97 6.01
CA ALA A 136 2.05 36.26 5.58
C ALA A 136 1.46 37.31 6.53
N THR A 137 2.31 37.94 7.33
CA THR A 137 1.89 38.99 8.25
C THR A 137 1.29 40.08 7.38
N ALA A 138 -0.03 40.19 7.40
CA ALA A 138 -0.72 41.30 6.77
C ALA A 138 -0.20 42.56 7.45
N PHE A 139 0.61 43.33 6.72
CA PHE A 139 0.92 44.70 7.07
C PHE A 139 -0.41 45.44 7.15
N SER A 140 -0.85 45.75 8.38
CA SER A 140 -1.88 46.75 8.59
C SER A 140 -1.21 48.10 8.56
N ILE A 141 -1.64 48.90 7.58
CA ILE A 141 -1.32 50.32 7.39
C ILE A 141 -2.07 51.12 8.46
#